data_AF-A0A2H5N7I3-F1
#
_entry.id   AF-A0A2H5N7I3-F1
#
_cell.length_a   1.000
_cell.length_b   1.000
_cell.length_c   1.000
_cell.angle_alpha   90.00
_cell.angle_beta   90.00
_cell.angle_gamma   90.00
#
_symmetry.space_group_name_H-M   'P 1'
#
loop_
_entity.id
_entity.type
_entity.pdbx_description
1 polymer ?
#
loop_
_entity_poly.entity_id
_entity_poly.type
_entity_poly.pdbx_seq_one_letter_code
_entity_poly.pdbx_strand_id
1 'polypeptide(L)'
;CLVALIALVRGQSQSGFISIDCGLSENSGYTDKLTGLNYTSDATLIETGVIYNISSVYSRATLAQQFLNVRSFPEGARNCYTLKPARGNTKFLIRASFMYGNYDGQGKPPSFDIILEADVWDSIEFEDESTIVTKEIIHIPQKNFIYVCLVNKGSGTPFISAIELRPLKNSTYTTESGSLSLFRRWDIGSRSSETFRYPDDIYGSMHELAK
;
A
#
# COMPACT_ATOMS: atom_id res chain seq x y z
N CYS A 1 35.03 -28.97 -12.49
CA CYS A 1 33.75 -29.15 -11.78
C CYS A 1 33.29 -27.81 -11.21
N LEU A 2 32.50 -27.04 -11.95
CA LEU A 2 31.80 -25.88 -11.37
C LEU A 2 30.63 -26.43 -10.56
N VAL A 3 30.71 -26.33 -9.24
CA VAL A 3 29.57 -26.55 -8.36
C VAL A 3 28.71 -25.30 -8.46
N ALA A 4 27.64 -25.35 -9.27
CA ALA A 4 26.62 -24.33 -9.28
C ALA A 4 25.88 -24.39 -7.94
N LEU A 5 26.10 -23.41 -7.06
CA LEU A 5 25.22 -23.15 -5.93
C LEU A 5 23.89 -22.65 -6.52
N ILE A 6 22.93 -23.56 -6.68
CA ILE A 6 21.54 -23.18 -6.89
C ILE A 6 21.07 -22.62 -5.55
N ALA A 7 21.07 -21.30 -5.42
CA ALA A 7 20.33 -20.62 -4.36
C ALA A 7 18.85 -20.96 -4.57
N LEU A 8 18.35 -21.95 -3.83
CA LEU A 8 16.92 -22.17 -3.65
C LEU A 8 16.38 -20.92 -2.96
N VAL A 9 15.91 -19.95 -3.75
CA VAL A 9 15.00 -18.93 -3.27
C VAL A 9 13.75 -19.67 -2.83
N ARG A 10 13.69 -20.03 -1.54
CA ARG A 10 12.47 -20.49 -0.91
C ARG A 10 11.52 -19.29 -0.86
N GLY A 11 10.85 -19.01 -1.97
CA GLY A 11 9.70 -18.12 -1.98
C GLY A 11 8.71 -18.66 -0.96
N GLN A 12 8.61 -18.00 0.19
CA GLN A 12 7.63 -18.37 1.20
C GLN A 12 6.23 -18.14 0.62
N SER A 13 5.28 -18.98 1.03
CA SER A 13 3.91 -18.95 0.53
C SER A 13 3.29 -17.57 0.75
N GLN A 14 2.68 -16.98 -0.29
CA GLN A 14 1.87 -15.74 -0.22
C GLN A 14 0.54 -15.97 0.53
N SER A 15 0.48 -16.96 1.42
CA SER A 15 -0.73 -17.31 2.13
C SER A 15 -1.21 -16.13 2.98
N GLY A 16 -2.43 -15.66 2.71
CA GLY A 16 -3.03 -14.53 3.42
C GLY A 16 -2.54 -13.15 2.99
N PHE A 17 -1.67 -13.06 1.98
CA PHE A 17 -1.26 -11.77 1.40
C PHE A 17 -2.41 -11.21 0.55
N ILE A 18 -2.63 -9.90 0.67
CA ILE A 18 -3.57 -9.17 -0.19
C ILE A 18 -2.79 -8.00 -0.80
N SER A 19 -2.83 -7.88 -2.13
CA SER A 19 -2.26 -6.73 -2.84
C SER A 19 -3.29 -6.24 -3.83
N ILE A 20 -3.67 -4.97 -3.72
CA ILE A 20 -4.72 -4.34 -4.51
C ILE A 20 -4.09 -3.17 -5.26
N ASP A 21 -4.21 -3.19 -6.57
CA ASP A 21 -3.85 -2.06 -7.44
C ASP A 21 -5.14 -1.24 -7.67
N CYS A 22 -5.15 -0.05 -7.10
CA CYS A 22 -6.31 0.82 -7.02
C CYS A 22 -6.38 1.66 -8.30
N GLY A 23 -7.29 1.29 -9.19
CA GLY A 23 -7.33 1.84 -10.55
C GLY A 23 -7.24 0.77 -11.65
N LEU A 24 -7.09 -0.50 -11.27
CA LEU A 24 -7.32 -1.60 -12.21
C LEU A 24 -8.79 -1.72 -12.60
N SER A 25 -9.05 -2.07 -13.86
CA SER A 25 -10.37 -2.43 -14.36
C SER A 25 -10.97 -3.61 -13.58
N GLU A 26 -12.29 -3.66 -13.49
CA GLU A 26 -13.00 -4.76 -12.82
C GLU A 26 -12.58 -6.13 -13.39
N ASN A 27 -12.46 -7.13 -12.51
CA ASN A 27 -12.04 -8.50 -12.85
C ASN A 27 -10.64 -8.63 -13.47
N SER A 28 -9.81 -7.58 -13.39
CA SER A 28 -8.41 -7.63 -13.80
C SER A 28 -7.46 -7.83 -12.61
N GLY A 29 -6.26 -8.32 -12.94
CA GLY A 29 -5.18 -8.56 -12.00
C GLY A 29 -3.93 -9.02 -12.73
N TYR A 30 -2.80 -8.98 -12.05
CA TYR A 30 -1.51 -9.39 -12.60
C TYR A 30 -0.58 -9.89 -11.51
N THR A 31 0.44 -10.65 -11.93
CA THR A 31 1.56 -11.00 -11.07
C THR A 31 2.69 -10.03 -11.36
N ASP A 32 3.09 -9.26 -10.35
CA ASP A 32 4.23 -8.35 -10.47
C ASP A 32 5.50 -9.14 -10.78
N LYS A 33 6.25 -8.73 -11.81
CA LYS A 33 7.38 -9.52 -12.32
C LYS A 33 8.59 -9.47 -11.40
N LEU A 34 8.73 -8.40 -10.62
CA LEU A 34 9.90 -8.18 -9.76
C LEU A 34 9.73 -8.92 -8.44
N THR A 35 8.57 -8.74 -7.81
CA THR A 35 8.24 -9.28 -6.50
C THR A 35 7.54 -10.64 -6.62
N GLY A 36 6.86 -10.95 -7.72
CA GLY A 36 6.02 -12.14 -7.84
C GLY A 36 4.69 -12.02 -7.09
N LEU A 37 4.35 -10.85 -6.54
CA LEU A 37 3.11 -10.61 -5.83
C LEU A 37 1.92 -10.54 -6.80
N ASN A 38 0.81 -11.18 -6.42
CA ASN A 38 -0.44 -11.04 -7.16
C ASN A 38 -1.19 -9.78 -6.73
N TYR A 39 -1.44 -8.90 -7.69
CA TYR A 39 -2.26 -7.71 -7.56
C TYR A 39 -3.63 -7.92 -8.19
N THR A 40 -4.68 -7.51 -7.49
CA THR A 40 -6.07 -7.58 -7.98
C THR A 40 -6.72 -6.19 -8.01
N SER A 41 -7.78 -6.05 -8.80
CA SER A 41 -8.56 -4.81 -8.85
C SER A 41 -9.28 -4.49 -7.53
N ASP A 42 -9.43 -3.19 -7.27
CA ASP A 42 -10.20 -2.65 -6.16
C ASP A 42 -11.71 -2.56 -6.39
N ALA A 43 -12.21 -2.82 -7.61
CA ALA A 43 -13.58 -2.51 -8.01
C ALA A 43 -14.69 -3.06 -7.09
N THR A 44 -14.46 -4.20 -6.42
CA THR A 44 -15.44 -4.82 -5.50
C THR A 44 -15.33 -4.35 -4.04
N LEU A 45 -14.37 -3.47 -3.76
CA LEU A 45 -14.02 -3.00 -2.42
C LEU A 45 -14.48 -1.57 -2.14
N ILE A 46 -14.93 -0.87 -3.18
CA ILE A 46 -15.33 0.55 -3.17
C ILE A 46 -16.76 0.71 -3.70
N GLU A 47 -17.39 1.83 -3.38
CA GLU A 47 -18.73 2.19 -3.90
C GLU A 47 -18.66 3.16 -5.09
N THR A 48 -17.68 4.05 -5.09
CA THR A 48 -17.52 5.15 -6.06
C THR A 48 -16.06 5.30 -6.47
N GLY A 49 -15.78 6.19 -7.43
CA GLY A 49 -14.44 6.59 -7.82
C GLY A 49 -14.14 6.35 -9.29
N VAL A 50 -13.21 7.14 -9.82
CA VAL A 50 -12.86 7.18 -11.24
C VAL A 50 -11.42 6.74 -11.42
N ILE A 51 -11.15 5.96 -12.47
CA ILE A 51 -9.82 5.50 -12.81
C ILE A 51 -9.13 6.56 -13.67
N TYR A 52 -7.89 6.88 -13.32
CA TYR A 52 -7.02 7.69 -14.17
C TYR A 52 -5.67 7.02 -14.35
N ASN A 53 -5.10 7.17 -15.55
CA ASN A 53 -3.68 6.92 -15.77
C ASN A 53 -2.90 8.17 -15.38
N ILE A 54 -1.69 7.97 -14.87
CA ILE A 54 -0.77 9.09 -14.67
C ILE A 54 -0.34 9.70 -16.01
N SER A 55 0.15 10.94 -15.98
CA SER A 55 0.75 11.56 -17.16
C SER A 55 1.98 10.78 -17.63
N SER A 56 2.14 10.66 -18.95
CA SER A 56 3.25 9.95 -19.58
C SER A 56 4.62 10.51 -19.20
N VAL A 57 4.69 11.78 -18.80
CA VAL A 57 5.91 12.45 -18.30
C VAL A 57 6.46 11.74 -17.05
N TYR A 58 5.57 11.19 -16.21
CA TYR A 58 5.93 10.51 -14.96
C TYR A 58 5.93 8.97 -15.09
N SER A 59 5.40 8.43 -16.19
CA SER A 59 5.34 7.00 -16.49
C SER A 59 6.68 6.46 -16.99
N ARG A 60 7.65 6.28 -16.08
CA ARG A 60 8.97 5.71 -16.39
C ARG A 60 8.94 4.18 -16.45
N ALA A 61 9.80 3.57 -17.26
CA ALA A 61 9.87 2.11 -17.40
C ALA A 61 10.25 1.37 -16.09
N THR A 62 10.91 2.06 -15.16
CA THR A 62 11.29 1.53 -13.84
C THR A 62 10.21 1.72 -12.78
N LEU A 63 9.13 2.44 -13.10
CA LEU A 63 8.05 2.68 -12.16
C LEU A 63 7.25 1.38 -11.96
N ALA A 64 6.97 1.05 -10.71
CA ALA A 64 6.20 -0.15 -10.40
C ALA A 64 4.77 -0.01 -10.95
N GLN A 65 4.21 -1.11 -11.45
CA GLN A 65 2.98 -1.10 -12.24
C GLN A 65 1.78 -0.48 -11.49
N GLN A 66 1.70 -0.69 -10.18
CA GLN A 66 0.65 -0.15 -9.31
C GLN A 66 0.68 1.37 -9.13
N PHE A 67 1.67 2.07 -9.70
CA PHE A 67 1.75 3.52 -9.72
C PHE A 67 1.44 4.13 -11.09
N LEU A 68 1.13 3.30 -12.10
CA LEU A 68 0.81 3.78 -13.45
C LEU A 68 -0.64 4.27 -13.58
N ASN A 69 -1.49 3.87 -12.65
CA ASN A 69 -2.89 4.29 -12.57
C ASN A 69 -3.27 4.53 -11.11
N VAL A 70 -4.39 5.23 -10.92
CA VAL A 70 -4.95 5.57 -9.61
C VAL A 70 -6.47 5.45 -9.61
N ARG A 71 -7.03 5.19 -8.43
CA ARG A 71 -8.44 5.43 -8.12
C ARG A 71 -8.58 6.83 -7.51
N SER A 72 -9.29 7.72 -8.17
CA SER A 72 -9.59 9.08 -7.74
C SER A 72 -11.01 9.21 -7.22
N PHE A 73 -11.23 10.01 -6.18
CA PHE A 73 -12.52 10.21 -5.53
C PHE A 73 -12.95 11.69 -5.57
N PRO A 74 -13.43 12.19 -6.71
CA PRO A 74 -13.82 13.60 -6.88
C PRO A 74 -15.07 14.00 -6.09
N GLU A 75 -15.90 13.02 -5.72
CA GLU A 75 -17.16 13.23 -5.02
C GLU A 75 -17.10 12.68 -3.59
N GLY A 76 -17.86 13.31 -2.69
CA GLY A 76 -17.97 12.91 -1.30
C GLY A 76 -16.85 13.46 -0.41
N ALA A 77 -17.18 13.69 0.86
CA ALA A 77 -16.21 14.13 1.86
C ALA A 77 -15.33 12.98 2.38
N ARG A 78 -15.83 11.74 2.29
CA ARG A 78 -15.16 10.52 2.75
C ARG A 78 -15.49 9.37 1.81
N ASN A 79 -14.46 8.65 1.36
CA ASN A 79 -14.60 7.49 0.50
C ASN A 79 -13.81 6.32 1.10
N CYS A 80 -14.43 5.14 1.21
CA CYS A 80 -13.89 4.02 1.99
C CYS A 80 -13.76 2.74 1.18
N TYR A 81 -12.67 2.03 1.41
CA TYR A 81 -12.46 0.66 1.01
C TYR A 81 -12.97 -0.28 2.11
N THR A 82 -13.67 -1.34 1.71
CA THR A 82 -14.07 -2.44 2.61
C THR A 82 -13.21 -3.67 2.34
N LEU A 83 -12.08 -3.76 3.04
CA LEU A 83 -11.15 -4.88 2.92
C LEU A 83 -11.68 -6.09 3.68
N LYS A 84 -11.52 -7.30 3.14
CA LYS A 84 -12.05 -8.55 3.72
C LYS A 84 -10.94 -9.59 3.90
N PRO A 85 -10.02 -9.41 4.86
CA PRO A 85 -8.99 -10.41 5.12
C PRO A 85 -9.59 -11.73 5.65
N ALA A 86 -8.80 -12.81 5.57
CA ALA A 86 -9.21 -14.10 6.12
C ALA A 86 -9.50 -14.00 7.64
N ARG A 87 -10.54 -14.70 8.09
CA ARG A 87 -11.01 -14.66 9.49
C ARG A 87 -9.92 -15.13 10.45
N GLY A 88 -9.77 -14.42 11.57
CA GLY A 88 -8.90 -14.81 12.67
C GLY A 88 -8.36 -13.60 13.42
N ASN A 89 -7.77 -13.83 14.60
CA ASN A 89 -7.03 -12.82 15.35
C ASN A 89 -5.62 -12.62 14.76
N THR A 90 -5.58 -12.40 13.44
CA THR A 90 -4.34 -12.25 12.67
C THR A 90 -3.98 -10.78 12.64
N LYS A 91 -2.76 -10.46 13.07
CA LYS A 91 -2.19 -9.12 12.96
C LYS A 91 -1.77 -8.85 11.52
N PHE A 92 -2.02 -7.65 11.00
CA PHE A 92 -1.61 -7.26 9.65
C PHE A 92 -0.75 -6.00 9.68
N LEU A 93 0.30 -5.97 8.86
CA LEU A 93 0.88 -4.73 8.35
C LEU A 93 0.05 -4.32 7.13
N ILE A 94 -0.59 -3.16 7.22
CA ILE A 94 -1.38 -2.55 6.16
C ILE A 94 -0.57 -1.41 5.59
N ARG A 95 -0.42 -1.38 4.27
CA ARG A 95 0.27 -0.32 3.54
C ARG A 95 -0.66 0.33 2.54
N ALA A 96 -0.73 1.65 2.55
CA ALA A 96 -1.38 2.46 1.53
C ALA A 96 -0.32 3.28 0.78
N SER A 97 -0.35 3.24 -0.54
CA SER A 97 0.64 3.93 -1.38
C SER A 97 -0.04 4.87 -2.38
N PHE A 98 0.62 5.98 -2.63
CA PHE A 98 0.09 7.10 -3.40
C PHE A 98 1.17 7.66 -4.32
N MET A 99 0.86 7.83 -5.59
CA MET A 99 1.65 8.61 -6.53
C MET A 99 0.73 9.45 -7.41
N TYR A 100 0.83 10.78 -7.34
CA TYR A 100 -0.06 11.68 -8.06
C TYR A 100 0.17 11.62 -9.57
N GLY A 101 1.42 11.69 -10.02
CA GLY A 101 1.81 11.57 -11.43
C GLY A 101 1.08 12.54 -12.37
N ASN A 102 0.55 13.64 -11.83
CA ASN A 102 -0.30 14.60 -12.54
C ASN A 102 -1.46 13.95 -13.33
N TYR A 103 -2.12 12.94 -12.71
CA TYR A 103 -3.16 12.14 -13.39
C TYR A 103 -4.35 12.97 -13.90
N ASP A 104 -4.63 14.12 -13.28
CA ASP A 104 -5.73 15.02 -13.64
C ASP A 104 -5.27 16.26 -14.45
N GLY A 105 -3.98 16.36 -14.74
CA GLY A 105 -3.41 17.45 -15.54
C GLY A 105 -3.35 18.82 -14.85
N GLN A 106 -3.63 18.91 -13.54
CA GLN A 106 -3.67 20.18 -12.83
C GLN A 106 -2.30 20.67 -12.34
N GLY A 107 -1.30 19.79 -12.28
CA GLY A 107 0.04 20.10 -11.76
C GLY A 107 0.02 20.56 -10.30
N LYS A 108 -0.97 20.10 -9.53
CA LYS A 108 -1.19 20.51 -8.14
C LYS A 108 -1.56 19.28 -7.32
N PRO A 109 -0.55 18.63 -6.71
CA PRO A 109 -0.80 17.48 -5.85
C PRO A 109 -1.79 17.82 -4.73
N PRO A 110 -2.78 16.95 -4.46
CA PRO A 110 -3.78 17.19 -3.43
C PRO A 110 -3.23 16.90 -2.02
N SER A 111 -3.90 17.39 -1.00
CA SER A 111 -3.70 17.01 0.40
C SER A 111 -5.00 16.55 1.04
N PHE A 112 -4.94 15.41 1.72
CA PHE A 112 -6.09 14.72 2.31
C PHE A 112 -5.66 13.80 3.44
N ASP A 113 -6.60 13.35 4.27
CA ASP A 113 -6.30 12.45 5.38
C ASP A 113 -6.66 11.00 5.02
N ILE A 114 -5.96 10.04 5.62
CA ILE A 114 -6.30 8.62 5.61
C ILE A 114 -6.70 8.18 7.04
N ILE A 115 -7.78 7.43 7.12
CA ILE A 115 -8.36 6.91 8.36
C ILE A 115 -8.42 5.38 8.26
N LEU A 116 -8.03 4.70 9.33
CA LEU A 116 -8.26 3.27 9.51
C LEU A 116 -9.39 3.09 10.54
N GLU A 117 -10.46 2.42 10.15
CA GLU A 117 -11.68 2.30 10.97
C GLU A 117 -12.24 3.67 11.39
N ALA A 118 -12.05 4.06 12.66
CA ALA A 118 -12.47 5.32 13.22
C ALA A 118 -11.30 6.24 13.59
N ASP A 119 -10.06 5.74 13.50
CA ASP A 119 -8.87 6.43 13.96
C ASP A 119 -8.12 7.05 12.79
N VAL A 120 -7.70 8.31 12.96
CA VAL A 120 -6.83 8.98 11.99
C VAL A 120 -5.53 8.21 11.90
N TRP A 121 -5.23 7.73 10.70
CA TRP A 121 -3.98 7.03 10.42
C TRP A 121 -2.89 8.05 10.10
N ASP A 122 -3.09 8.92 9.10
CA ASP A 122 -2.11 9.97 8.76
C ASP A 122 -2.69 11.04 7.82
N SER A 123 -1.92 12.10 7.58
CA SER A 123 -2.12 13.06 6.49
C SER A 123 -1.26 12.67 5.28
N ILE A 124 -1.83 12.84 4.08
CA ILE A 124 -1.14 12.64 2.81
C ILE A 124 -0.81 14.01 2.21
N GLU A 125 0.48 14.21 1.96
CA GLU A 125 1.05 15.42 1.37
C GLU A 125 2.18 15.00 0.42
N PHE A 126 2.37 15.74 -0.67
CA PHE A 126 3.37 15.45 -1.70
C PHE A 126 4.28 16.65 -1.89
N GLU A 127 5.59 16.41 -2.06
CA GLU A 127 6.55 17.46 -2.38
C GLU A 127 6.39 17.94 -3.83
N ASP A 128 6.16 17.00 -4.75
CA ASP A 128 5.94 17.24 -6.18
C ASP A 128 5.06 16.15 -6.81
N GLU A 129 4.80 16.23 -8.12
CA GLU A 129 3.93 15.27 -8.80
C GLU A 129 4.53 13.87 -8.98
N SER A 130 5.84 13.73 -8.83
CA SER A 130 6.55 12.45 -8.93
C SER A 130 6.72 11.74 -7.59
N THR A 131 6.41 12.42 -6.49
CA THR A 131 6.59 11.91 -5.13
C THR A 131 5.71 10.69 -4.90
N ILE A 132 6.33 9.61 -4.40
CA ILE A 132 5.63 8.41 -3.94
C ILE A 132 5.53 8.49 -2.41
N VAL A 133 4.30 8.56 -1.90
CA VAL A 133 4.01 8.55 -0.48
C VAL A 133 3.54 7.15 -0.10
N THR A 134 4.12 6.59 0.96
CA THR A 134 3.72 5.30 1.51
C THR A 134 3.44 5.46 3.00
N LYS A 135 2.28 4.99 3.45
CA LYS A 135 1.91 4.94 4.86
C LYS A 135 1.72 3.50 5.28
N GLU A 136 2.16 3.19 6.50
CA GLU A 136 2.10 1.85 7.07
C GLU A 136 1.46 1.90 8.46
N ILE A 137 0.64 0.90 8.76
CA ILE A 137 0.00 0.71 10.07
C ILE A 137 -0.11 -0.78 10.37
N ILE A 138 0.15 -1.13 11.62
CA ILE A 138 -0.08 -2.48 12.13
C ILE A 138 -1.44 -2.48 12.83
N HIS A 139 -2.30 -3.39 12.41
CA HIS A 139 -3.67 -3.48 12.92
C HIS A 139 -4.07 -4.93 13.22
N ILE A 140 -4.81 -5.11 14.32
CA ILE A 140 -5.47 -6.37 14.66
C ILE A 140 -6.97 -6.16 14.48
N PRO A 141 -7.56 -6.62 13.36
CA PRO A 141 -8.96 -6.43 13.08
C PRO A 141 -9.84 -7.16 14.10
N GLN A 142 -10.80 -6.43 14.67
CA GLN A 142 -11.80 -6.98 15.59
C GLN A 142 -13.01 -7.59 14.85
N LYS A 143 -13.11 -7.31 13.54
CA LYS A 143 -14.20 -7.72 12.66
C LYS A 143 -13.62 -8.45 11.44
N ASN A 144 -14.49 -9.05 10.64
CA ASN A 144 -14.10 -9.73 9.39
C ASN A 144 -13.84 -8.76 8.23
N PHE A 145 -13.88 -7.46 8.49
CA PHE A 145 -13.64 -6.41 7.52
C PHE A 145 -12.80 -5.30 8.15
N ILE A 146 -12.05 -4.61 7.30
CA ILE A 146 -11.26 -3.43 7.66
C ILE A 146 -11.67 -2.28 6.75
N TYR A 147 -11.99 -1.13 7.32
CA TYR A 147 -12.24 0.10 6.59
C TYR A 147 -10.97 0.94 6.47
N VAL A 148 -10.60 1.26 5.23
CA VAL A 148 -9.57 2.26 4.92
C VAL A 148 -10.25 3.40 4.18
N CYS A 149 -10.28 4.60 4.77
CA CYS A 149 -11.02 5.72 4.24
C CYS A 149 -10.11 6.90 3.91
N LEU A 150 -10.36 7.54 2.76
CA LEU A 150 -9.76 8.81 2.37
C LEU A 150 -10.73 9.94 2.68
N VAL A 151 -10.24 11.02 3.29
CA VAL A 151 -11.04 12.17 3.71
C VAL A 151 -10.58 13.43 3.01
N ASN A 152 -11.48 14.03 2.23
CA ASN A 152 -11.20 15.27 1.51
C ASN A 152 -11.19 16.48 2.46
N LYS A 153 -10.11 17.27 2.43
CA LYS A 153 -9.94 18.49 3.22
C LYS A 153 -10.20 19.79 2.44
N GLY A 154 -10.65 19.66 1.19
CA GLY A 154 -10.84 20.79 0.26
C GLY A 154 -9.56 21.23 -0.45
N SER A 155 -8.46 20.48 -0.32
CA SER A 155 -7.17 20.78 -0.94
C SER A 155 -6.87 19.83 -2.11
N GLY A 156 -7.82 19.72 -3.05
CA GLY A 156 -7.75 18.81 -4.20
C GLY A 156 -8.45 17.47 -3.97
N THR A 157 -8.35 16.58 -4.95
CA THR A 157 -9.12 15.33 -5.00
C THR A 157 -8.34 14.15 -4.38
N PRO A 158 -8.84 13.49 -3.31
CA PRO A 158 -8.22 12.30 -2.77
C PRO A 158 -8.12 11.18 -3.79
N PHE A 159 -7.02 10.45 -3.75
CA PHE A 159 -6.78 9.31 -4.63
C PHE A 159 -5.94 8.26 -3.90
N ILE A 160 -5.82 7.07 -4.46
CA ILE A 160 -4.94 6.01 -3.96
C ILE A 160 -4.45 5.15 -5.12
N SER A 161 -3.21 4.68 -5.01
CA SER A 161 -2.56 3.86 -6.05
C SER A 161 -2.57 2.38 -5.65
N ALA A 162 -2.27 2.04 -4.40
CA ALA A 162 -2.26 0.65 -3.96
C ALA A 162 -2.57 0.47 -2.48
N ILE A 163 -3.16 -0.69 -2.16
CA ILE A 163 -3.35 -1.17 -0.78
C ILE A 163 -2.75 -2.58 -0.66
N GLU A 164 -1.86 -2.79 0.31
CA GLU A 164 -1.27 -4.10 0.59
C GLU A 164 -1.52 -4.50 2.05
N LEU A 165 -1.84 -5.77 2.29
CA LEU A 165 -1.93 -6.38 3.61
C LEU A 165 -0.99 -7.56 3.68
N ARG A 166 -0.12 -7.53 4.70
CA ARG A 166 0.83 -8.59 5.00
C ARG A 166 0.53 -9.14 6.40
N PRO A 167 0.12 -10.41 6.53
CA PRO A 167 -0.09 -11.03 7.84
C PRO A 167 1.25 -11.08 8.59
N LEU A 168 1.22 -10.68 9.86
CA LEU A 168 2.34 -10.72 10.78
C LEU A 168 2.16 -11.85 11.78
N LYS A 169 3.26 -12.35 12.34
CA LYS A 169 3.21 -13.22 13.51
C LYS A 169 2.71 -12.41 14.71
N ASN A 170 1.79 -12.96 15.50
CA ASN A 170 1.22 -12.26 16.65
C ASN A 170 2.27 -11.83 17.70
N SER A 171 3.41 -12.54 17.77
CA SER A 171 4.57 -12.20 18.62
C SER A 171 5.35 -10.96 18.17
N THR A 172 5.17 -10.50 16.93
CA THR A 172 5.87 -9.32 16.38
C THR A 172 5.12 -8.05 16.78
N TYR A 173 5.79 -7.05 17.37
CA TYR A 173 5.20 -5.80 17.89
C TYR A 173 4.05 -6.05 18.87
N THR A 174 4.37 -6.42 20.11
CA THR A 174 3.36 -6.68 21.15
C THR A 174 2.64 -5.39 21.53
N THR A 175 1.33 -5.35 21.28
CA THR A 175 0.42 -4.30 21.74
C THR A 175 -0.70 -4.92 22.54
N GLU A 176 -1.11 -4.26 23.63
CA GLU A 176 -2.23 -4.73 24.46
C GLU A 176 -3.59 -4.41 23.82
N SER A 177 -3.67 -3.31 23.05
CA SER A 177 -4.82 -2.92 22.23
C SER A 177 -4.41 -1.83 21.21
N GLY A 178 -5.27 -1.57 20.22
CA GLY A 178 -5.09 -0.47 19.25
C GLY A 178 -4.26 -0.83 18.01
N SER A 179 -4.07 0.18 17.17
CA SER A 179 -3.24 0.13 15.96
C SER A 179 -1.91 0.86 16.19
N LEU A 180 -0.85 0.45 15.51
CA LEU A 180 0.44 1.14 15.55
C LEU A 180 0.76 1.74 14.19
N SER A 181 0.90 3.05 14.11
CA SER A 181 1.31 3.69 12.86
C SER A 181 2.82 3.69 12.75
N LEU A 182 3.34 3.50 11.54
CA LEU A 182 4.78 3.59 11.29
C LEU A 182 5.25 5.01 11.63
N PHE A 183 6.22 5.12 12.54
CA PHE A 183 6.91 6.39 12.79
C PHE A 183 8.21 6.48 11.99
N ARG A 184 9.03 5.41 12.00
CA ARG A 184 10.28 5.37 11.22
C ARG A 184 10.80 3.95 11.05
N ARG A 185 11.35 3.62 9.86
CA ARG A 185 12.22 2.45 9.65
C ARG A 185 13.66 2.88 9.44
N TRP A 186 14.58 2.11 10.00
CA TRP A 186 16.01 2.27 9.79
C TRP A 186 16.65 0.98 9.29
N ASP A 187 17.37 1.07 8.18
CA ASP A 187 18.37 0.08 7.81
C ASP A 187 19.72 0.48 8.43
N ILE A 188 20.24 -0.34 9.35
CA ILE A 188 21.53 -0.11 10.00
C ILE A 188 22.59 -1.11 9.49
N GLY A 189 22.23 -1.98 8.54
CA GLY A 189 23.08 -3.08 8.07
C GLY A 189 23.47 -3.04 6.59
N SER A 190 22.79 -2.24 5.77
CA SER A 190 23.05 -2.24 4.32
C SER A 190 24.30 -1.45 3.90
N ARG A 191 25.03 -2.00 2.94
CA ARG A 191 26.16 -1.34 2.23
C ARG A 191 25.69 -0.55 1.01
N SER A 192 24.41 -0.63 0.66
CA SER A 192 23.76 0.12 -0.43
C SER A 192 22.54 0.86 0.12
N SER A 193 22.14 1.98 -0.51
CA SER A 193 20.90 2.69 -0.18
C SER A 193 19.66 2.01 -0.78
N GLU A 194 19.73 0.71 -1.08
CA GLU A 194 18.65 -0.02 -1.72
C GLU A 194 17.59 -0.40 -0.67
N THR A 195 16.32 -0.10 -0.98
CA THR A 195 15.20 -0.54 -0.15
C THR A 195 14.94 -2.03 -0.43
N PHE A 196 15.09 -2.87 0.59
CA PHE A 196 14.68 -4.28 0.47
C PHE A 196 13.17 -4.38 0.27
N ARG A 197 12.76 -5.18 -0.70
CA ARG A 197 11.37 -5.49 -1.01
C ARG A 197 11.21 -7.00 -1.09
N TYR A 198 9.98 -7.49 -1.08
CA TYR A 198 9.70 -8.91 -1.31
C TYR A 198 10.37 -9.35 -2.64
N PRO A 199 11.06 -10.51 -2.68
CA PRO A 199 11.10 -11.57 -1.67
C PRO A 199 12.17 -11.43 -0.58
N ASP A 200 13.10 -10.50 -0.70
CA ASP A 200 14.23 -10.33 0.22
C ASP A 200 13.78 -9.81 1.60
N ASP A 201 12.66 -9.08 1.62
CA ASP A 201 12.00 -8.64 2.85
C ASP A 201 10.52 -9.04 2.87
N ILE A 202 10.24 -10.15 3.56
CA ILE A 202 8.90 -10.77 3.63
C ILE A 202 7.91 -9.91 4.43
N TYR A 203 8.39 -9.18 5.44
CA TYR A 203 7.55 -8.49 6.41
C TYR A 203 7.83 -6.98 6.52
N GLY A 204 8.87 -6.45 5.89
CA GLY A 204 9.37 -5.11 6.18
C GLY A 204 10.40 -5.07 7.32
N SER A 205 11.20 -6.12 7.53
CA SER A 205 12.09 -6.32 8.69
C SER A 205 13.36 -5.45 8.64
N MET A 206 13.17 -4.13 8.58
CA MET A 206 14.10 -3.16 9.13
C MET A 206 13.60 -2.77 10.52
N HIS A 207 14.50 -2.46 11.46
CA HIS A 207 14.09 -2.07 12.81
C HIS A 207 13.09 -0.90 12.74
N GLU A 208 11.83 -1.19 13.09
CA GLU A 208 10.70 -0.28 12.98
C GLU A 208 10.42 0.32 14.36
N LEU A 209 10.42 1.65 14.43
CA LEU A 209 9.83 2.38 15.53
C LEU A 209 8.39 2.69 15.12
N ALA A 210 7.43 2.16 15.87
CA ALA A 210 6.02 2.42 15.69
C ALA A 210 5.51 3.28 16.85
N LYS A 211 4.52 4.12 16.61
CA LYS A 211 3.90 5.01 17.61
C LYS A 211 2.41 4.73 17.71
#